data_AF-K5VEA5-F1
#
_entry.id   AF-K5VEA5-F1
#
_cell.length_a   1.000
_cell.length_b   1.000
_cell.length_c   1.000
_cell.angle_alpha   90.00
_cell.angle_beta   90.00
_cell.angle_gamma   90.00
#
_symmetry.space_group_name_H-M   'P 1'
#
loop_
_entity.id
_entity.type
_entity.pdbx_description
1 polymer ?
#
loop_
_entity_poly.entity_id
_entity_poly.type
_entity_poly.pdbx_seq_one_letter_code
_entity_poly.pdbx_strand_id
1 'polypeptide(L)'
;KHVVLDVGTGGGKTLAFYLPALFAASGQLMIVVIALNVLAAQNIAHKYTIVIASPEQIVKWGRGFERLFKDLSFHARILCVVFDEGHCISQWGAFGPEYSEISRLRYLLPESKFIFASATFSPLILDDIKKLFGLA
;
A
#
# COMPACT_ATOMS: atom_id res chain seq x y z
N LYS A 1 -2.33 -3.58 13.65
CA LYS A 1 -1.64 -4.83 13.23
C LYS A 1 -1.65 -4.88 11.71
N HIS A 2 -0.50 -5.17 11.11
CA HIS A 2 -0.39 -5.40 9.66
C HIS A 2 -1.05 -6.74 9.30
N VAL A 3 -1.48 -6.89 8.05
CA VAL A 3 -2.21 -8.08 7.58
C VAL A 3 -1.58 -8.60 6.30
N VAL A 4 -1.43 -9.92 6.20
CA VAL A 4 -1.07 -10.60 4.95
C VAL A 4 -2.29 -11.39 4.49
N LEU A 5 -2.72 -11.15 3.26
CA LEU A 5 -3.81 -11.84 2.58
C LEU A 5 -3.22 -12.73 1.49
N ASP A 6 -2.95 -13.98 1.84
CA ASP A 6 -2.53 -15.03 0.90
C ASP A 6 -3.76 -15.80 0.43
N VAL A 7 -4.27 -15.45 -0.75
CA VAL A 7 -5.51 -16.00 -1.28
C VAL A 7 -5.37 -16.17 -2.78
N GLY A 8 -5.69 -17.35 -3.30
CA GLY A 8 -5.60 -17.66 -4.72
C GLY A 8 -6.34 -16.66 -5.63
N THR A 9 -5.99 -16.64 -6.92
CA THR A 9 -6.68 -15.84 -7.93
C THR A 9 -8.17 -16.18 -7.97
N GLY A 10 -9.03 -15.16 -8.01
CA GLY A 10 -10.49 -15.33 -7.93
C GLY A 10 -11.04 -15.54 -6.52
N GLY A 11 -10.21 -15.75 -5.50
CA GLY A 11 -10.65 -15.98 -4.11
C GLY A 11 -11.13 -14.74 -3.35
N GLY A 12 -11.39 -13.62 -4.03
CA GLY A 12 -12.00 -12.43 -3.41
C GLY A 12 -11.06 -11.49 -2.64
N LYS A 13 -9.74 -11.52 -2.90
CA LYS A 13 -8.75 -10.59 -2.28
C LYS A 13 -9.19 -9.13 -2.32
N THR A 14 -9.65 -8.69 -3.49
CA THR A 14 -10.11 -7.33 -3.75
C THR A 14 -11.23 -6.93 -2.81
N LEU A 15 -12.22 -7.79 -2.62
CA LEU A 15 -13.29 -7.53 -1.66
C LEU A 15 -12.73 -7.48 -0.23
N ALA A 16 -11.84 -8.40 0.15
CA ALA A 16 -11.29 -8.48 1.48
C ALA A 16 -10.54 -7.20 1.90
N PHE A 17 -9.75 -6.60 1.01
CA PHE A 17 -9.02 -5.37 1.34
C PHE A 17 -9.81 -4.09 1.09
N TYR A 18 -10.86 -4.07 0.25
CA TYR A 18 -11.73 -2.90 0.08
C TYR A 18 -12.83 -2.81 1.14
N LEU A 19 -13.26 -3.92 1.74
CA LEU A 19 -14.34 -3.95 2.74
C LEU A 19 -14.14 -2.92 3.87
N PRO A 20 -12.93 -2.72 4.44
CA PRO A 20 -12.72 -1.70 5.47
C PRO A 20 -13.06 -0.27 5.03
N ALA A 21 -12.93 0.06 3.74
CA ALA A 21 -13.26 1.39 3.22
C ALA A 21 -14.76 1.70 3.33
N LEU A 22 -15.63 0.68 3.29
CA LEU A 22 -17.08 0.87 3.46
C LEU A 22 -17.46 1.30 4.88
N PHE A 23 -16.60 1.03 5.86
CA PHE A 23 -16.78 1.38 7.27
C PHE A 23 -15.88 2.54 7.70
N ALA A 24 -15.21 3.19 6.75
CA ALA A 24 -14.33 4.32 7.02
C ALA A 24 -15.14 5.53 7.53
N ALA A 25 -14.66 6.18 8.58
CA ALA A 25 -15.24 7.43 9.06
C ALA A 25 -15.08 8.54 8.00
N SER A 26 -15.93 9.56 8.04
CA SER A 26 -15.87 10.68 7.11
C SER A 26 -14.47 11.30 7.09
N GLY A 27 -13.87 11.39 5.89
CA GLY A 27 -12.54 11.93 5.69
C GLY A 27 -11.38 10.92 5.80
N GLN A 28 -11.63 9.68 6.24
CA GLN A 28 -10.61 8.63 6.21
C GLN A 28 -10.30 8.17 4.78
N LEU A 29 -9.06 7.73 4.59
CA LEU A 29 -8.48 7.38 3.31
C LEU A 29 -7.78 6.02 3.36
N MET A 30 -8.11 5.15 2.41
CA MET A 30 -7.35 3.96 2.08
C MET A 30 -6.44 4.24 0.89
N ILE A 31 -5.16 3.89 0.99
CA ILE A 31 -4.22 3.96 -0.14
C ILE A 31 -4.02 2.54 -0.67
N VAL A 32 -4.22 2.32 -1.97
CA VAL A 32 -3.99 1.04 -2.63
C VAL A 32 -2.84 1.20 -3.62
N VAL A 33 -1.76 0.48 -3.37
CA VAL A 33 -0.55 0.45 -4.19
C VAL A 33 -0.65 -0.75 -5.14
N ILE A 34 -0.61 -0.52 -6.45
CA ILE A 34 -0.74 -1.55 -7.49
C ILE A 34 0.51 -1.63 -8.36
N ALA A 35 1.01 -2.84 -8.64
CA ALA A 35 2.23 -3.05 -9.44
C ALA A 35 2.03 -2.79 -10.95
N LEU A 36 0.80 -2.90 -11.46
CA LEU A 36 0.47 -2.67 -12.87
C LEU A 36 -0.34 -1.40 -13.03
N ASN A 37 0.10 -0.52 -13.94
CA ASN A 37 -0.55 0.75 -14.27
C ASN A 37 -1.90 0.54 -15.00
N VAL A 38 -2.90 0.04 -14.28
CA VAL A 38 -4.29 0.10 -14.72
C VAL A 38 -4.92 1.32 -14.03
N LEU A 39 -4.72 2.48 -14.66
CA LEU A 39 -5.45 3.74 -14.42
C LEU A 39 -5.62 4.17 -12.95
N ALA A 40 -4.55 4.68 -12.33
CA ALA A 40 -4.69 5.61 -11.20
C ALA A 40 -5.05 7.01 -11.73
N ALA A 41 -6.33 7.26 -11.98
CA ALA A 41 -6.81 8.60 -12.29
C ALA A 41 -6.64 9.52 -11.07
N GLN A 42 -5.89 10.62 -11.28
CA GLN A 42 -5.59 11.68 -10.32
C GLN A 42 -6.85 12.21 -9.61
N ASN A 43 -6.78 12.61 -8.33
CA ASN A 43 -7.87 13.36 -7.71
C ASN A 43 -7.43 14.36 -6.63
N ILE A 44 -7.29 15.61 -7.07
CA ILE A 44 -7.24 16.82 -6.24
C ILE A 44 -8.70 17.25 -5.99
N ALA A 45 -9.38 16.68 -4.97
CA ALA A 45 -10.73 17.16 -4.58
C ALA A 45 -11.23 16.74 -3.18
N HIS A 46 -10.43 16.06 -2.34
CA HIS A 46 -10.86 15.59 -1.01
C HIS A 46 -12.14 14.73 -0.96
N LYS A 47 -12.58 14.17 -2.11
CA LYS A 47 -13.91 13.54 -2.28
C LYS A 47 -13.90 12.01 -2.20
N TYR A 48 -12.73 11.38 -2.02
CA TYR A 48 -12.58 9.93 -2.19
C TYR A 48 -12.05 9.27 -0.92
N THR A 49 -12.68 8.14 -0.57
CA THR A 49 -12.29 7.22 0.51
C THR A 49 -11.10 6.35 0.11
N ILE A 50 -10.80 6.22 -1.19
CA ILE A 50 -9.78 5.32 -1.74
C ILE A 50 -8.89 6.11 -2.73
N VAL A 51 -7.58 5.97 -2.57
CA VAL A 51 -6.56 6.50 -3.48
C VAL A 51 -5.77 5.31 -4.04
N ILE A 52 -5.77 5.16 -5.36
CA ILE A 52 -5.02 4.12 -6.06
C ILE A 52 -3.76 4.76 -6.65
N ALA A 53 -2.60 4.13 -6.46
CA ALA A 53 -1.34 4.63 -6.98
C ALA A 53 -0.37 3.48 -7.31
N SER A 54 0.58 3.72 -8.21
CA SER A 54 1.67 2.79 -8.45
C SER A 54 2.85 3.03 -7.48
N PRO A 55 3.77 2.05 -7.28
CA PRO A 55 4.99 2.27 -6.51
C PRO A 55 5.77 3.50 -6.98
N GLU A 56 5.90 3.70 -8.30
CA GLU A 56 6.59 4.85 -8.90
C GLU A 56 5.91 6.18 -8.57
N GLN A 57 4.59 6.21 -8.38
CA GLN A 57 3.88 7.42 -7.96
C GLN A 57 4.10 7.71 -6.48
N ILE A 58 4.14 6.67 -5.65
CA ILE A 58 4.31 6.77 -4.20
C ILE A 58 5.72 7.19 -3.82
N VAL A 59 6.75 6.61 -4.46
CA VAL A 59 8.17 6.82 -4.11
C VAL A 59 8.84 7.95 -4.90
N LYS A 60 8.06 8.88 -5.46
CA LYS A 60 8.60 10.11 -6.09
C LYS A 60 9.10 11.11 -5.05
N TRP A 61 10.21 10.81 -4.41
CA TRP A 61 10.81 11.67 -3.38
C TRP A 61 11.14 13.07 -3.94
N GLY A 62 10.97 14.09 -3.10
CA GLY A 62 11.03 15.52 -3.40
C GLY A 62 9.70 16.14 -3.86
N ARG A 63 8.70 15.34 -4.25
CA ARG A 63 7.42 15.82 -4.79
C ARG A 63 6.28 14.82 -4.57
N GLY A 64 5.07 15.12 -5.07
CA GLY A 64 3.93 14.20 -5.01
C GLY A 64 3.55 13.76 -3.59
N PHE A 65 3.45 12.46 -3.37
CA PHE A 65 3.02 11.86 -2.10
C PHE A 65 3.94 12.16 -0.93
N GLU A 66 5.23 12.41 -1.14
CA GLU A 66 6.15 12.68 -0.03
C GLU A 66 5.71 13.89 0.80
N ARG A 67 5.17 14.94 0.15
CA ARG A 67 4.66 16.12 0.86
C ARG A 67 3.44 15.77 1.72
N LEU A 68 2.56 14.90 1.21
CA LEU A 68 1.39 14.41 1.95
C LEU A 68 1.83 13.55 3.14
N PHE A 69 2.82 12.68 2.95
CA PHE A 69 3.36 11.86 4.03
C PHE A 69 4.22 12.64 5.03
N LYS A 70 4.48 13.94 4.83
CA LYS A 70 5.08 14.81 5.86
C LYS A 70 4.03 15.61 6.63
N ASP A 71 2.78 15.59 6.18
CA ASP A 71 1.66 16.28 6.82
C ASP A 71 0.97 15.36 7.84
N LEU A 72 1.07 15.72 9.13
CA LEU A 72 0.45 14.96 10.21
C LEU A 72 -1.09 14.92 10.12
N SER A 73 -1.71 15.96 9.55
CA SER A 73 -3.15 15.96 9.34
C SER A 73 -3.58 14.94 8.28
N PHE A 74 -2.71 14.68 7.31
CA PHE A 74 -2.91 13.62 6.33
C PHE A 74 -2.75 12.24 6.97
N HIS A 75 -1.75 12.05 7.85
CA HIS A 75 -1.53 10.78 8.56
C HIS A 75 -2.76 10.32 9.33
N ALA A 76 -3.39 11.24 10.08
CA ALA A 76 -4.57 10.95 10.88
C ALA A 76 -5.77 10.45 10.05
N ARG A 77 -5.75 10.70 8.74
CA ARG A 77 -6.79 10.26 7.82
C ARG A 77 -6.50 8.89 7.23
N ILE A 78 -5.27 8.37 7.29
CA ILE A 78 -4.93 7.10 6.66
C ILE A 78 -5.54 5.96 7.48
N LEU A 79 -6.51 5.28 6.88
CA LEU A 79 -7.12 4.07 7.43
C LEU A 79 -6.15 2.89 7.35
N CYS A 80 -5.59 2.67 6.16
CA CYS A 80 -4.59 1.66 5.87
C CYS A 80 -3.95 1.89 4.49
N VAL A 81 -2.81 1.25 4.28
CA VAL A 81 -2.13 1.14 2.99
C VAL A 81 -2.16 -0.32 2.56
N VAL A 82 -2.70 -0.58 1.37
CA VAL A 82 -2.80 -1.90 0.76
C VAL A 82 -1.74 -2.01 -0.33
N PHE A 83 -1.01 -3.10 -0.38
CA PHE A 83 -0.16 -3.50 -1.49
C PHE A 83 -0.83 -4.67 -2.20
N ASP A 84 -1.44 -4.38 -3.35
CA ASP A 84 -1.94 -5.42 -4.25
C ASP A 84 -0.78 -5.98 -5.07
N GLU A 85 -0.82 -7.29 -5.32
CA GLU A 85 0.34 -8.06 -5.74
C GLU A 85 1.58 -7.81 -4.87
N GLY A 86 1.39 -7.91 -3.54
CA GLY A 86 2.45 -7.65 -2.56
C GLY A 86 3.72 -8.49 -2.75
N HIS A 87 3.65 -9.61 -3.47
CA HIS A 87 4.83 -10.41 -3.82
C HIS A 87 5.84 -9.63 -4.68
N CYS A 88 5.39 -8.65 -5.48
CA CYS A 88 6.24 -7.81 -6.32
C CYS A 88 7.22 -6.97 -5.49
N ILE A 89 6.90 -6.63 -4.24
CA ILE A 89 7.81 -5.86 -3.38
C ILE A 89 9.13 -6.59 -3.18
N SER A 90 9.06 -7.90 -2.93
CA SER A 90 10.24 -8.75 -2.76
C SER A 90 10.85 -9.13 -4.11
N GLN A 91 10.04 -9.61 -5.05
CA GLN A 91 10.55 -10.12 -6.33
C GLN A 91 11.13 -9.04 -7.24
N TRP A 92 10.52 -7.85 -7.26
CA TRP A 92 10.88 -6.78 -8.18
C TRP A 92 11.76 -5.70 -7.56
N GLY A 93 12.11 -5.84 -6.27
CA GLY A 93 13.06 -4.94 -5.60
C GLY A 93 14.43 -4.85 -6.31
N ALA A 94 14.85 -5.90 -7.01
CA ALA A 94 16.07 -5.92 -7.82
C ALA A 94 15.88 -5.33 -9.24
N PHE A 95 14.65 -5.19 -9.72
CA PHE A 95 14.30 -4.77 -11.07
C PHE A 95 13.91 -3.29 -11.17
N GLY A 96 13.56 -2.65 -10.06
CA GLY A 96 13.27 -1.22 -10.00
C GLY A 96 13.50 -0.65 -8.60
N PRO A 97 14.12 0.54 -8.46
CA PRO A 97 14.32 1.17 -7.16
C PRO A 97 13.00 1.43 -6.42
N GLU A 98 11.89 1.55 -7.15
CA GLU A 98 10.59 1.91 -6.60
C GLU A 98 10.03 0.84 -5.66
N TYR A 99 10.25 -0.43 -5.97
CA TYR A 99 9.79 -1.57 -5.17
C TYR A 99 10.64 -1.78 -3.92
N SER A 100 11.94 -1.47 -3.96
CA SER A 100 12.79 -1.54 -2.77
C SER A 100 12.56 -0.34 -1.85
N GLU A 101 12.37 0.85 -2.42
CA GLU A 101 12.13 2.08 -1.67
C GLU A 101 10.73 2.19 -1.05
N ILE A 102 9.75 1.43 -1.54
CA ILE A 102 8.38 1.44 -1.00
C ILE A 102 8.32 1.06 0.49
N SER A 103 9.29 0.26 0.95
CA SER A 103 9.44 -0.12 2.36
C SER A 103 9.66 1.09 3.28
N ARG A 104 10.17 2.21 2.74
CA ARG A 104 10.34 3.47 3.49
C ARG A 104 9.03 4.03 4.03
N LEU A 105 7.89 3.65 3.43
CA LEU A 105 6.57 4.03 3.95
C LEU A 105 6.38 3.62 5.40
N ARG A 106 7.02 2.55 5.87
CA ARG A 106 6.94 2.16 7.28
C ARG A 106 7.47 3.25 8.21
N TYR A 107 8.52 3.97 7.82
CA TYR A 107 9.09 5.05 8.62
C TYR A 107 8.33 6.36 8.45
N LEU A 108 7.76 6.60 7.27
CA LEU A 108 6.97 7.80 7.00
C LEU A 108 5.56 7.72 7.60
N LEU A 109 5.00 6.51 7.71
CA LEU A 109 3.65 6.23 8.16
C LEU A 109 3.67 5.19 9.30
N PRO A 110 4.34 5.48 10.43
CA PRO A 110 4.58 4.48 11.48
C PRO A 110 3.30 3.93 12.12
N GLU A 111 2.25 4.75 12.18
CA GLU A 111 0.94 4.37 12.76
C GLU A 111 0.01 3.67 11.74
N SER A 112 0.39 3.65 10.46
CA SER A 112 -0.45 3.08 9.41
C SER A 112 -0.45 1.55 9.43
N LYS A 113 -1.63 0.99 9.19
CA LYS A 113 -1.79 -0.46 8.96
C LYS A 113 -1.41 -0.76 7.52
N PHE A 114 -0.50 -1.72 7.33
CA PHE A 114 -0.14 -2.23 6.01
C PHE A 114 -0.86 -3.56 5.77
N ILE A 115 -1.47 -3.69 4.60
CA ILE A 115 -2.11 -4.91 4.11
C ILE A 115 -1.36 -5.37 2.87
N PHE A 116 -0.85 -6.60 2.87
CA PHE A 116 -0.17 -7.19 1.71
C PHE A 116 -1.06 -8.27 1.13
N ALA A 117 -1.59 -8.07 -0.07
CA ALA A 117 -2.48 -9.01 -0.72
C ALA A 117 -1.80 -9.62 -1.94
N SER A 118 -1.79 -10.96 -2.03
CA SER A 118 -1.34 -11.64 -3.23
C SER A 118 -1.86 -13.08 -3.31
N ALA A 119 -1.85 -13.65 -4.51
CA ALA A 119 -2.11 -15.07 -4.75
C ALA A 119 -0.87 -15.96 -4.57
N THR A 120 0.32 -15.37 -4.53
CA THR A 120 1.59 -16.08 -4.72
C THR A 120 2.62 -15.70 -3.66
N PHE A 121 2.26 -15.85 -2.39
CA PHE A 121 3.23 -15.71 -1.30
C PHE A 121 3.99 -17.01 -1.06
N SER A 122 5.28 -17.03 -1.41
CA SER A 122 6.18 -18.09 -0.92
C SER A 122 6.68 -17.72 0.49
N PRO A 123 7.14 -18.71 1.30
CA PRO A 123 7.72 -18.43 2.61
C PRO A 123 8.86 -17.39 2.57
N LEU A 124 9.71 -17.45 1.53
CA LEU A 124 10.80 -16.50 1.32
C LEU A 124 10.31 -15.08 1.09
N ILE A 125 9.24 -14.91 0.30
CA ILE A 125 8.64 -13.59 0.01
C ILE A 125 8.00 -13.02 1.28
N LEU A 126 7.32 -13.87 2.06
CA LEU A 126 6.74 -13.44 3.34
C LEU A 126 7.81 -12.99 4.32
N ASP A 127 8.90 -13.74 4.45
CA ASP A 127 10.01 -13.38 5.34
C ASP A 127 10.69 -12.08 4.90
N ASP A 128 10.80 -11.85 3.59
CA ASP A 128 11.35 -10.60 3.07
C ASP A 128 10.42 -9.41 3.35
N ILE A 129 9.11 -9.53 3.10
CA ILE A 129 8.12 -8.49 3.45
C ILE A 129 8.14 -8.20 4.95
N LYS A 130 8.20 -9.24 5.79
CA LYS A 130 8.31 -9.09 7.24
C LYS A 130 9.56 -8.31 7.62
N LYS A 131 10.72 -8.58 7.00
CA LYS A 131 11.96 -7.83 7.25
C LYS A 131 11.84 -6.38 6.81
N LEU A 132 11.40 -6.14 5.57
CA LEU A 132 11.28 -4.80 4.97
C LEU A 132 10.33 -3.89 5.75
N PHE A 133 9.20 -4.41 6.20
CA PHE A 133 8.20 -3.67 6.96
C PHE A 133 8.25 -3.92 8.47
N GLY A 134 9.28 -4.64 8.95
CA GLY A 134 9.46 -5.13 10.33
C GLY A 134 8.17 -5.56 11.02
N LEU A 135 7.50 -6.50 10.37
CA LEU A 135 6.36 -7.23 10.90
C LEU A 135 6.94 -8.30 11.84
N ALA A 136 6.84 -8.08 13.16
CA ALA A 136 7.21 -9.04 14.20
C ALA A 136 6.02 -9.90 14.61
#